data_AF-A0A7J4EBH8-F1
#
_entry.id   AF-A0A7J4EBH8-F1
#
_cell.length_a   1.000
_cell.length_b   1.000
_cell.length_c   1.000
_cell.angle_alpha   90.00
_cell.angle_beta   90.00
_cell.angle_gamma   90.00
#
_symmetry.space_group_name_H-M   'P 1'
#
loop_
_entity.id
_entity.type
_entity.pdbx_description
1 polymer ?
#
loop_
_entity_poly.entity_id
_entity_poly.type
_entity_poly.pdbx_seq_one_letter_code
_entity_poly.pdbx_strand_id
1 'polypeptide(L)'
;MAVLGMHQYGFFLADGSEIEIVESVEELSNVVHIGILLPYNLLKVDDSLPHTWNVTSDTITAFVANKMGEKGFIKLTDVDGLMDDEGLLVKQIYAKEMIQKAHTGCVDAELPRFLMRNKMSCVIVNGNFPERIIAVIEGKETVCTKIS
;
A
#
# COMPACT_ATOMS: atom_id res chain seq x y z
N MET A 1 0.78 15.31 9.26
CA MET A 1 0.17 14.16 8.56
C MET A 1 -1.29 14.46 8.23
N ALA A 2 -1.71 14.20 6.99
CA ALA A 2 -3.07 14.46 6.50
C ALA A 2 -4.06 13.29 6.73
N VAL A 3 -3.83 12.46 7.75
CA VAL A 3 -4.57 11.20 8.00
C VAL A 3 -6.06 11.44 8.24
N LEU A 4 -6.43 12.50 8.95
CA LEU A 4 -7.84 12.85 9.14
C LEU A 4 -8.53 13.16 7.79
N GLY A 5 -7.79 13.76 6.84
CA GLY A 5 -8.27 13.96 5.46
C GLY A 5 -8.50 12.64 4.73
N MET A 6 -7.60 11.67 4.85
CA MET A 6 -7.80 10.31 4.29
C MET A 6 -9.04 9.63 4.89
N HIS A 7 -9.22 9.76 6.22
CA HIS A 7 -10.36 9.22 6.94
C HIS A 7 -11.68 9.86 6.46
N GLN A 8 -11.72 11.19 6.28
CA GLN A 8 -12.88 11.88 5.69
C GLN A 8 -13.16 11.44 4.25
N TYR A 9 -12.12 11.25 3.44
CA TYR A 9 -12.27 10.77 2.06
C TYR A 9 -12.82 9.34 1.98
N GLY A 10 -12.55 8.50 2.98
CA GLY A 10 -13.12 7.16 3.06
C GLY A 10 -14.65 7.18 3.18
N PHE A 11 -15.23 8.13 3.95
CA PHE A 11 -16.68 8.34 3.95
C PHE A 11 -17.22 8.74 2.58
N PHE A 12 -16.50 9.60 1.86
CA PHE A 12 -16.88 10.00 0.50
C PHE A 12 -16.82 8.82 -0.49
N LEU A 13 -15.82 7.93 -0.37
CA LEU A 13 -15.71 6.72 -1.20
C LEU A 13 -16.83 5.72 -0.94
N ALA A 14 -17.31 5.64 0.31
CA ALA A 14 -18.40 4.76 0.68
C ALA A 14 -19.78 5.31 0.29
N ASP A 15 -19.90 6.63 0.12
CA ASP A 15 -21.19 7.29 -0.17
C ASP A 15 -21.84 6.74 -1.44
N GLY A 16 -23.11 6.38 -1.34
CA GLY A 16 -23.86 5.75 -2.45
C GLY A 16 -23.46 4.31 -2.79
N SER A 17 -22.59 3.67 -2.00
CA SER A 17 -22.21 2.25 -2.13
C SER A 17 -22.69 1.41 -0.95
N GLU A 18 -22.63 0.08 -1.08
CA GLU A 18 -22.86 -0.87 0.03
C GLU A 18 -21.53 -1.34 0.66
N ILE A 19 -20.41 -0.65 0.37
CA ILE A 19 -19.09 -1.03 0.86
C ILE A 19 -18.99 -0.72 2.35
N GLU A 20 -18.58 -1.72 3.13
CA GLU A 20 -18.43 -1.59 4.58
C GLU A 20 -17.28 -0.64 4.93
N ILE A 21 -17.54 0.24 5.90
CA ILE A 21 -16.53 1.11 6.49
C ILE A 21 -16.04 0.43 7.77
N VAL A 22 -14.72 0.33 7.92
CA VAL A 22 -14.08 -0.21 9.12
C VAL A 22 -13.06 0.76 9.67
N GLU A 23 -12.84 0.74 10.98
CA GLU A 23 -11.92 1.66 11.66
C GLU A 23 -10.81 0.95 12.46
N SER A 24 -10.86 -0.39 12.51
CA SER A 24 -9.92 -1.24 13.24
C SER A 24 -9.46 -2.44 12.42
N VAL A 25 -8.36 -3.08 12.85
CA VAL A 25 -7.84 -4.29 12.20
C VAL A 25 -8.77 -5.49 12.49
N GLU A 26 -9.40 -5.49 13.65
CA GLU A 26 -10.38 -6.49 14.08
C GLU A 26 -11.63 -6.44 13.19
N GLU A 27 -12.17 -5.25 12.93
CA GLU A 27 -13.29 -5.08 11.97
C GLU A 27 -12.88 -5.48 10.55
N LEU A 28 -11.69 -5.05 10.11
CA LEU A 28 -11.18 -5.40 8.78
C LEU A 28 -11.08 -6.92 8.57
N SER A 29 -10.79 -7.68 9.63
CA SER A 29 -10.73 -9.15 9.58
C SER A 29 -12.09 -9.82 9.39
N ASN A 30 -13.20 -9.10 9.62
CA ASN A 30 -14.57 -9.59 9.44
C ASN A 30 -15.16 -9.21 8.07
N VAL A 31 -14.46 -8.38 7.28
CA VAL A 31 -14.91 -7.96 5.95
C VAL A 31 -14.93 -9.17 5.01
N VAL A 32 -16.09 -9.42 4.39
CA VAL A 32 -16.29 -10.59 3.52
C VAL A 32 -15.81 -10.34 2.08
N HIS A 33 -15.94 -9.11 1.59
CA HIS A 33 -15.63 -8.75 0.20
C HIS A 33 -14.63 -7.60 0.13
N ILE A 34 -15.14 -6.37 0.12
CA ILE A 34 -14.36 -5.14 0.02
C ILE A 34 -14.77 -4.28 1.21
N GLY A 35 -13.79 -3.70 1.89
CA GLY A 35 -13.99 -2.77 2.99
C GLY A 35 -13.12 -1.53 2.80
N ILE A 36 -13.62 -0.40 3.28
CA ILE A 36 -12.89 0.87 3.31
C ILE A 36 -12.41 1.08 4.74
N LEU A 37 -11.09 0.94 4.95
CA LEU A 37 -10.47 1.24 6.23
C LEU A 37 -10.30 2.76 6.39
N LEU A 38 -10.83 3.31 7.49
CA LEU A 38 -10.59 4.69 7.89
C LEU A 38 -9.44 4.76 8.91
N PRO A 39 -8.23 5.18 8.52
CA PRO A 39 -7.02 4.89 9.29
C PRO A 39 -6.83 5.75 10.55
N TYR A 40 -7.57 6.85 10.71
CA TYR A 40 -7.33 7.80 11.81
C TYR A 40 -7.44 7.18 13.20
N ASN A 41 -8.53 6.46 13.49
CA ASN A 41 -8.72 5.89 14.82
C ASN A 41 -7.70 4.77 15.12
N LEU A 42 -7.43 3.91 14.14
CA LEU A 42 -6.37 2.91 14.20
C LEU A 42 -5.00 3.55 14.56
N LEU A 43 -4.59 4.57 13.82
CA LEU A 43 -3.29 5.23 14.01
C LEU A 43 -3.22 6.10 15.27
N LYS A 44 -4.37 6.55 15.79
CA LYS A 44 -4.45 7.27 17.06
C LYS A 44 -4.26 6.32 18.25
N VAL A 45 -4.73 5.08 18.14
CA VAL A 45 -4.55 4.04 19.16
C VAL A 45 -3.15 3.45 19.10
N ASP A 46 -2.63 3.18 17.89
CA ASP A 46 -1.27 2.69 17.67
C ASP A 46 -0.41 3.72 16.95
N ASP A 47 0.34 4.48 17.74
CA ASP A 47 1.17 5.60 17.29
C ASP A 47 2.62 5.19 16.95
N SER A 48 2.82 3.98 16.42
CA SER A 48 4.15 3.44 16.14
C SER A 48 4.78 3.91 14.82
N LEU A 49 3.99 4.56 13.95
CA LEU A 49 4.50 5.15 12.71
C LEU A 49 5.16 6.51 12.96
N PRO A 50 6.28 6.85 12.28
CA PRO A 50 6.92 8.15 12.44
C PRO A 50 6.03 9.34 12.06
N HIS A 51 6.04 10.40 12.86
CA HIS A 51 5.27 11.63 12.61
C HIS A 51 5.97 12.53 11.58
N THR A 52 6.06 12.07 10.34
CA THR A 52 6.80 12.75 9.26
C THR A 52 5.97 12.80 7.99
N TRP A 53 6.38 13.67 7.06
CA TRP A 53 5.80 13.70 5.71
C TRP A 53 6.25 12.53 4.82
N ASN A 54 7.19 11.71 5.29
CA ASN A 54 7.65 10.52 4.58
C ASN A 54 6.67 9.35 4.72
N VAL A 55 5.70 9.44 5.62
CA VAL A 55 4.65 8.44 5.86
C VAL A 55 3.35 8.93 5.26
N THR A 56 2.84 8.20 4.27
CA THR A 56 1.53 8.44 3.66
C THR A 56 0.75 7.13 3.53
N SER A 57 -0.21 7.03 2.61
CA SER A 57 -1.06 5.85 2.44
C SER A 57 -0.26 4.57 2.25
N ASP A 58 0.89 4.59 1.58
CA ASP A 58 1.62 3.37 1.26
C ASP A 58 2.22 2.70 2.50
N THR A 59 2.92 3.48 3.34
CA THR A 59 3.42 2.98 4.63
C THR A 59 2.29 2.65 5.59
N ILE A 60 1.18 3.40 5.58
CA ILE A 60 0.00 3.10 6.39
C ILE A 60 -0.60 1.74 5.97
N THR A 61 -0.72 1.47 4.66
CA THR A 61 -1.18 0.18 4.15
C THR A 61 -0.24 -0.95 4.54
N ALA A 62 1.08 -0.76 4.44
CA ALA A 62 2.06 -1.75 4.89
C ALA A 62 1.94 -2.02 6.39
N PHE A 63 1.70 -0.99 7.20
CA PHE A 63 1.46 -1.11 8.63
C PHE A 63 0.21 -1.94 8.94
N VAL A 64 -0.92 -1.64 8.28
CA VAL A 64 -2.17 -2.38 8.42
C VAL A 64 -1.99 -3.85 8.02
N ALA A 65 -1.37 -4.10 6.86
CA ALA A 65 -1.11 -5.46 6.39
C ALA A 65 -0.24 -6.25 7.39
N ASN A 66 0.80 -5.63 7.94
CA ASN A 66 1.63 -6.26 8.98
C ASN A 66 0.84 -6.60 10.25
N LYS A 67 -0.10 -5.72 10.66
CA LYS A 67 -0.98 -5.96 11.82
C LYS A 67 -1.96 -7.10 11.58
N MET A 68 -2.38 -7.32 10.35
CA MET A 68 -3.17 -8.49 9.93
C MET A 68 -2.34 -9.78 9.84
N GLY A 69 -1.02 -9.73 10.06
CA GLY A 69 -0.13 -10.88 9.94
C GLY A 69 0.37 -11.14 8.53
N GLU A 70 0.02 -10.29 7.56
CA GLU A 70 0.42 -10.45 6.17
C GLU A 70 1.91 -10.11 5.96
N LYS A 71 2.50 -10.75 4.95
CA LYS A 71 3.89 -10.48 4.52
C LYS A 71 3.98 -9.80 3.16
N GLY A 72 2.86 -9.48 2.54
CA GLY A 72 2.86 -8.62 1.38
C GLY A 72 1.51 -7.98 1.13
N PHE A 73 1.52 -6.98 0.25
CA PHE A 73 0.31 -6.32 -0.23
C PHE A 73 0.50 -5.86 -1.68
N ILE A 74 -0.62 -5.52 -2.32
CA ILE A 74 -0.66 -5.02 -3.70
C ILE A 74 -1.06 -3.55 -3.67
N LYS A 75 -0.23 -2.67 -4.24
CA LYS A 75 -0.53 -1.26 -4.48
C LYS A 75 -1.04 -1.08 -5.89
N LEU A 76 -2.32 -0.73 -6.00
CA LEU A 76 -2.92 -0.33 -7.27
C LEU A 76 -2.60 1.14 -7.56
N THR A 77 -2.20 1.44 -8.79
CA THR A 77 -1.85 2.80 -9.24
C THR A 77 -2.27 2.98 -10.71
N ASP A 78 -2.09 4.16 -11.28
CA ASP A 78 -2.36 4.47 -12.70
C ASP A 78 -1.15 4.24 -13.64
N VAL A 79 0.01 3.86 -13.10
CA VAL A 79 1.25 3.55 -13.83
C VAL A 79 1.61 2.07 -13.76
N ASP A 80 2.45 1.61 -14.69
CA ASP A 80 2.85 0.19 -14.80
C ASP A 80 3.77 -0.30 -13.66
N GLY A 81 4.41 0.61 -12.95
CA GLY A 81 5.33 0.32 -11.85
C GLY A 81 6.37 1.42 -11.68
N LEU A 82 7.52 1.08 -11.09
CA LEU A 82 8.68 1.96 -11.00
C LEU A 82 9.40 2.00 -12.34
N MET A 83 9.79 3.20 -12.77
CA MET A 83 10.65 3.40 -13.92
C MET A 83 12.07 3.69 -13.43
N ASP A 84 13.08 3.11 -14.07
CA ASP A 84 14.48 3.48 -13.84
C ASP A 84 14.85 4.81 -14.52
N ASP A 85 16.11 5.22 -14.37
CA ASP A 85 16.62 6.48 -14.91
C ASP A 85 16.63 6.51 -16.45
N GLU A 86 16.50 5.35 -17.10
CA GLU A 86 16.40 5.20 -18.57
C GLU A 86 14.93 5.17 -19.04
N GLY A 87 13.97 5.25 -18.11
CA GLY A 87 12.54 5.18 -18.39
C GLY A 87 12.04 3.75 -18.63
N LEU A 88 12.81 2.73 -18.27
CA LEU A 88 12.42 1.33 -18.38
C LEU A 88 11.73 0.83 -17.11
N LEU A 89 10.75 -0.05 -17.28
CA LEU A 89 10.02 -0.63 -16.16
C LEU A 89 10.94 -1.56 -15.33
N VAL A 90 11.06 -1.24 -14.05
CA VAL A 90 11.74 -2.07 -13.06
C VAL A 90 10.83 -3.22 -12.65
N LYS A 91 11.16 -4.45 -13.07
CA LYS A 91 10.35 -5.64 -12.71
C LYS A 91 10.46 -6.03 -11.23
N GLN A 92 11.65 -5.92 -10.66
CA GLN A 92 11.95 -6.30 -9.29
C GLN A 92 13.00 -5.33 -8.72
N ILE A 93 12.82 -4.90 -7.49
CA ILE A 93 13.81 -4.11 -6.74
C ILE A 93 13.81 -4.52 -5.27
N TYR A 94 14.98 -4.49 -4.65
CA TYR A 94 15.06 -4.71 -3.20
C TYR A 94 14.81 -3.41 -2.44
N ALA A 95 14.08 -3.46 -1.33
CA ALA A 95 13.81 -2.30 -0.48
C ALA A 95 15.12 -1.61 -0.03
N LYS A 96 16.18 -2.38 0.23
CA LYS A 96 17.52 -1.87 0.53
C LYS A 96 18.11 -1.04 -0.61
N GLU A 97 17.92 -1.48 -1.85
CA GLU A 97 18.39 -0.78 -3.04
C GLU A 97 17.63 0.54 -3.24
N MET A 98 16.30 0.54 -3.02
CA MET A 98 15.49 1.76 -3.05
C MET A 98 15.99 2.81 -2.06
N ILE A 99 16.31 2.38 -0.83
CA ILE A 99 16.86 3.27 0.20
C ILE A 99 18.21 3.87 -0.23
N GLN A 100 19.09 3.06 -0.82
CA GLN A 100 20.43 3.51 -1.25
C GLN A 100 20.38 4.48 -2.42
N LYS A 101 19.45 4.25 -3.36
CA LYS A 101 19.27 5.11 -4.55
C LYS A 101 18.34 6.29 -4.30
N ALA A 102 17.80 6.45 -3.08
CA ALA A 102 16.75 7.42 -2.75
C ALA A 102 15.56 7.38 -3.73
N HIS A 103 15.24 6.19 -4.23
CA HIS A 103 14.22 5.99 -5.24
C HIS A 103 12.83 6.01 -4.59
N THR A 104 12.04 7.05 -4.87
CA THR A 104 10.74 7.33 -4.22
C THR A 104 9.59 7.53 -5.22
N GLY A 105 9.82 7.30 -6.52
CA GLY A 105 8.97 7.83 -7.59
C GLY A 105 7.48 7.46 -7.52
N CYS A 106 7.11 6.28 -7.02
CA CYS A 106 5.70 5.89 -6.90
C CYS A 106 5.31 5.36 -5.51
N VAL A 107 6.17 5.50 -4.50
CA VAL A 107 5.89 5.11 -3.12
C VAL A 107 6.40 6.15 -2.15
N ASP A 108 5.76 6.29 -0.99
CA ASP A 108 6.28 7.16 0.05
C ASP A 108 7.68 6.75 0.56
N ALA A 109 8.42 7.72 1.09
CA ALA A 109 9.83 7.56 1.41
C ALA A 109 10.10 6.62 2.60
N GLU A 110 9.08 6.34 3.44
CA GLU A 110 9.21 5.42 4.56
C GLU A 110 8.94 3.97 4.16
N LEU A 111 8.16 3.72 3.10
CA LEU A 111 7.73 2.37 2.74
C LEU A 111 8.90 1.37 2.61
N PRO A 112 10.00 1.66 1.89
CA PRO A 112 11.11 0.72 1.78
C PRO A 112 11.72 0.34 3.13
N ARG A 113 11.80 1.30 4.08
CA ARG A 113 12.31 1.04 5.42
C ARG A 113 11.34 0.16 6.20
N PHE A 114 10.05 0.42 6.09
CA PHE A 114 9.02 -0.39 6.73
C PHE A 114 9.01 -1.83 6.22
N LEU A 115 9.09 -2.03 4.90
CA LEU A 115 9.16 -3.35 4.25
C LEU A 115 10.37 -4.14 4.74
N MET A 116 11.56 -3.52 4.69
CA MET A 116 12.81 -4.15 5.10
C MET A 116 12.80 -4.54 6.59
N ARG A 117 12.31 -3.66 7.47
CA ARG A 117 12.25 -3.90 8.92
C ARG A 117 11.32 -5.05 9.28
N ASN A 118 10.19 -5.18 8.58
CA ASN A 118 9.14 -6.16 8.89
C ASN A 118 9.19 -7.42 8.01
N LYS A 119 10.19 -7.52 7.12
CA LYS A 119 10.34 -8.61 6.13
C LYS A 119 9.07 -8.78 5.28
N MET A 120 8.62 -7.67 4.71
CA MET A 120 7.42 -7.62 3.87
C MET A 120 7.77 -7.27 2.43
N SER A 121 6.87 -7.61 1.51
CA SER A 121 6.95 -7.24 0.09
C SER A 121 5.76 -6.37 -0.35
N CYS A 122 5.94 -5.60 -1.42
CA CYS A 122 4.87 -4.85 -2.07
C CYS A 122 4.90 -5.12 -3.57
N VAL A 123 3.73 -5.31 -4.19
CA VAL A 123 3.61 -5.35 -5.66
C VAL A 123 2.88 -4.11 -6.13
N ILE A 124 3.52 -3.33 -7.00
CA ILE A 124 2.90 -2.18 -7.66
C ILE A 124 2.39 -2.63 -9.03
N VAL A 125 1.11 -2.39 -9.30
CA VAL A 125 0.48 -2.77 -10.57
C VAL A 125 -0.50 -1.69 -11.02
N ASN A 126 -0.61 -1.53 -12.34
CA ASN A 126 -1.54 -0.59 -12.95
C ASN A 126 -2.99 -1.09 -12.81
N GLY A 127 -3.80 -0.38 -12.04
CA GLY A 127 -5.20 -0.69 -11.78
C GLY A 127 -6.13 -0.49 -12.97
N ASN A 128 -5.68 0.20 -14.03
CA ASN A 128 -6.45 0.35 -15.27
C ASN A 128 -6.52 -0.94 -16.11
N PHE A 129 -5.79 -1.99 -15.71
CA PHE A 129 -5.72 -3.27 -16.41
C PHE A 129 -6.13 -4.41 -15.45
N PRO A 130 -7.43 -4.72 -15.32
CA PRO A 130 -7.94 -5.71 -14.38
C PRO A 130 -7.29 -7.10 -14.51
N GLU A 131 -6.92 -7.50 -15.73
CA GLU A 131 -6.22 -8.75 -16.00
C GLU A 131 -4.84 -8.82 -15.32
N ARG A 132 -4.17 -7.68 -15.12
CA ARG A 132 -2.90 -7.62 -14.39
C ARG A 132 -3.11 -7.76 -12.89
N ILE A 133 -4.17 -7.17 -12.36
CA ILE A 133 -4.56 -7.32 -10.94
C ILE A 133 -4.80 -8.80 -10.62
N ILE A 134 -5.60 -9.47 -11.45
CA ILE A 134 -5.89 -10.91 -11.32
C ILE A 134 -4.59 -11.72 -11.40
N ALA A 135 -3.74 -11.45 -12.38
CA ALA A 135 -2.45 -12.14 -12.52
C ALA A 135 -1.56 -11.99 -11.27
N VAL A 136 -1.49 -10.80 -10.66
CA VAL A 136 -0.73 -10.59 -9.42
C VAL A 136 -1.32 -11.41 -8.27
N ILE A 137 -2.64 -11.40 -8.09
CA ILE A 137 -3.32 -12.18 -7.03
C ILE A 137 -3.08 -13.68 -7.21
N GLU A 138 -3.09 -14.17 -8.45
CA GLU A 138 -2.83 -15.58 -8.79
C GLU A 138 -1.32 -15.95 -8.79
N GLY A 139 -0.43 -14.99 -8.53
CA GLY A 139 1.02 -15.21 -8.54
C GLY A 139 1.62 -15.43 -9.94
N LYS A 140 0.91 -15.05 -11.00
CA LYS A 140 1.36 -15.14 -12.39
C LYS A 140 2.23 -13.94 -12.78
N GLU A 141 3.04 -14.10 -13.83
CA GLU A 141 3.82 -13.00 -14.38
C GLU A 141 2.91 -11.99 -15.09
N THR A 142 3.17 -10.70 -14.86
CA THR A 142 2.48 -9.59 -15.52
C THR A 142 3.33 -8.32 -15.46
N VAL A 143 2.88 -7.26 -16.13
CA VAL A 143 3.50 -5.93 -16.09
C VAL A 143 3.24 -5.31 -14.71
N CYS A 144 4.27 -5.33 -13.86
CA CYS A 144 4.24 -4.82 -12.50
C CYS A 144 5.68 -4.59 -12.00
N THR A 145 5.81 -3.94 -10.84
CA THR A 145 7.05 -3.89 -10.07
C THR A 145 6.88 -4.61 -8.75
N LYS A 146 7.80 -5.50 -8.41
CA LYS A 146 7.86 -6.16 -7.10
C LYS A 146 8.96 -5.52 -6.24
N ILE A 147 8.59 -5.10 -5.03
CA ILE A 147 9.50 -4.63 -3.99
C ILE A 147 9.63 -5.72 -2.93
N SER A 148 10.85 -6.16 -2.65
CA SER A 148 11.18 -7.23 -1.70
C SER A 148 12.24 -6.86 -0.68
#